data_AF-T0TY79-F1
#
_entry.id   AF-T0TY79-F1
#
_cell.length_a   1.000
_cell.length_b   1.000
_cell.length_c   1.000
_cell.angle_alpha   90.00
_cell.angle_beta   90.00
_cell.angle_gamma   90.00
#
_symmetry.space_group_name_H-M   'P 1'
#
loop_
_entity.id
_entity.type
_entity.pdbx_description
1 polymer ?
#
loop_
_entity_poly.entity_id
_entity_poly.type
_entity_poly.pdbx_seq_one_letter_code
_entity_poly.pdbx_strand_id
1 'polypeptide(L)'
;MIDERIRIRENWEMSMDTFRKEQLEAGFQKGLKQGLEQGLEQGLEQGLEQGLEQGLEQGLEQGLERGLEQGLEQGRQEGMELGVQAGQQSLIQKLSLKGMSIEMIAEMTDLSSESIKKMLATDSSNEE
;
A
#
# COMPACT_ATOMS: atom_id res chain seq x y z
N MET A 1 53.88 -48.78 47.29
CA MET A 1 52.69 -48.50 48.14
C MET A 1 52.30 -47.02 48.11
N ILE A 2 53.22 -46.08 48.36
CA ILE A 2 52.92 -44.63 48.34
C ILE A 2 52.71 -44.12 46.90
N ASP A 3 53.58 -44.50 45.96
CA ASP A 3 53.49 -44.05 44.55
C ASP A 3 52.20 -44.51 43.85
N GLU A 4 51.71 -45.70 44.17
CA GLU A 4 50.44 -46.23 43.65
C GLU A 4 49.24 -45.37 44.07
N ARG A 5 49.23 -44.92 45.34
CA ARG A 5 48.16 -44.06 45.87
C ARG A 5 48.21 -42.65 45.30
N ILE A 6 49.40 -42.12 45.03
CA ILE A 6 49.58 -40.83 44.37
C ILE A 6 49.03 -40.93 42.94
N ARG A 7 49.44 -41.95 42.18
CA ARG A 7 48.96 -42.17 40.81
C ARG A 7 47.44 -42.32 40.71
N ILE A 8 46.82 -43.05 41.65
CA ILE A 8 45.36 -43.21 41.69
C ILE A 8 44.67 -41.87 41.97
N ARG A 9 45.22 -41.04 42.86
CA ARG A 9 44.69 -39.71 43.16
C ARG A 9 44.78 -38.78 41.96
N GLU A 10 45.94 -38.72 41.32
CA GLU A 10 46.16 -37.88 40.13
C GLU A 10 45.24 -38.27 38.98
N ASN A 11 45.07 -39.59 38.73
CA ASN A 11 44.11 -40.08 37.73
C ASN A 11 42.67 -39.70 38.07
N TRP A 12 42.28 -39.77 39.36
CA TRP A 12 40.95 -39.38 39.80
C TRP A 12 40.71 -37.88 39.65
N GLU A 13 41.69 -37.05 40.02
CA GLU A 13 41.62 -35.59 39.87
C GLU A 13 41.51 -35.18 38.41
N MET A 14 42.33 -35.79 37.53
CA MET A 14 42.27 -35.56 36.09
C MET A 14 40.91 -35.95 35.50
N SER A 15 40.36 -37.11 35.91
CA SER A 15 39.04 -37.55 35.47
C SER A 15 37.91 -36.64 35.97
N MET A 16 38.05 -36.08 37.18
CA MET A 16 37.07 -35.14 37.73
C MET A 16 37.12 -33.79 37.03
N ASP A 17 38.32 -33.33 36.65
CA ASP A 17 38.49 -32.08 35.90
C ASP A 17 37.98 -32.19 34.46
N THR A 18 38.22 -33.32 33.78
CA THR A 18 37.61 -33.57 32.47
C THR A 18 36.09 -33.60 32.58
N PHE A 19 35.54 -34.30 33.57
CA PHE A 19 34.10 -34.36 33.79
C PHE A 19 33.48 -32.98 34.07
N ARG A 20 34.12 -32.16 34.92
CA ARG A 20 33.66 -30.78 35.18
C ARG A 20 33.70 -29.92 33.93
N LYS A 21 34.75 -30.05 33.12
CA LYS A 21 34.89 -29.30 31.87
C LYS A 21 33.79 -29.68 30.88
N GLU A 22 33.53 -30.98 30.70
CA GLU A 22 32.46 -31.48 29.84
C GLU A 22 31.08 -31.00 30.30
N GLN A 23 30.80 -31.01 31.60
CA GLN A 23 29.55 -30.50 32.15
C GLN A 23 29.39 -28.99 31.93
N LEU A 24 30.47 -28.23 32.09
CA LEU A 24 30.47 -26.79 31.84
C LEU A 24 30.22 -26.49 30.35
N GLU A 25 30.91 -27.18 29.45
CA GLU A 25 30.73 -27.04 28.00
C GLU A 25 29.32 -27.44 27.57
N ALA A 26 28.79 -28.55 28.09
CA ALA A 26 27.42 -28.98 27.80
C ALA A 26 26.38 -27.97 28.30
N GLY A 27 26.56 -27.45 29.52
CA GLY A 27 25.70 -26.40 30.08
C GLY A 27 25.76 -25.11 29.27
N PHE A 28 26.95 -24.69 28.86
CA PHE A 28 27.13 -23.50 28.03
C PHE A 28 26.50 -23.67 26.65
N GLN A 29 26.75 -24.79 25.97
CA GLN A 29 26.15 -25.05 24.66
C GLN A 29 24.63 -25.13 24.73
N LYS A 30 24.08 -25.78 25.75
CA LYS A 30 22.64 -25.85 25.94
C LYS A 30 22.04 -24.47 26.20
N GLY A 31 22.64 -23.69 27.10
CA GLY A 31 22.19 -22.34 27.41
C GLY A 31 22.26 -21.41 26.18
N LEU A 32 23.36 -21.48 25.42
CA LEU A 32 23.53 -20.70 24.20
C LEU A 32 22.49 -21.08 23.13
N LYS A 33 22.29 -22.39 22.90
CA LYS A 33 21.31 -22.87 21.93
C LYS A 33 19.90 -22.43 22.30
N GLN A 34 19.51 -22.63 23.57
CA GLN A 34 18.17 -22.24 24.05
C GLN A 34 17.96 -20.72 23.99
N GLY A 35 18.95 -19.94 24.43
CA GLY A 35 18.85 -18.48 24.40
C GLY A 35 18.78 -17.92 22.97
N LEU A 36 19.55 -18.50 22.04
CA LEU A 36 19.50 -18.09 20.64
C LEU A 36 18.18 -18.48 19.97
N GLU A 37 17.73 -19.72 20.19
CA GLU A 37 16.47 -20.23 19.62
C GLU A 37 15.28 -19.41 20.12
N GLN A 38 15.16 -19.21 21.43
CA GLN A 38 14.08 -18.41 22.02
C GLN A 38 14.16 -16.94 21.63
N GLY A 39 15.36 -16.35 21.67
CA GLY A 39 15.54 -14.93 21.32
C GLY A 39 15.24 -14.65 19.85
N LEU A 40 15.65 -15.56 18.95
CA LEU A 40 15.38 -15.45 17.53
C LEU A 40 13.89 -15.66 17.24
N GLU A 41 13.28 -16.69 17.80
CA GLU A 41 11.85 -17.00 17.61
C GLU A 41 10.98 -15.83 18.08
N GLN A 42 11.16 -15.37 19.32
CA GLN A 42 10.39 -14.26 19.88
C GLN A 42 10.66 -12.95 19.14
N GLY A 43 11.92 -12.64 18.83
CA GLY A 43 12.28 -11.40 18.15
C GLY A 43 11.74 -11.36 16.72
N LEU A 44 11.77 -12.49 16.00
CA LEU A 44 11.25 -12.59 14.65
C LEU A 44 9.73 -12.57 14.63
N GLU A 45 9.07 -13.33 15.50
CA GLU A 45 7.60 -13.36 15.61
C GLU A 45 7.06 -11.96 15.94
N GLN A 46 7.56 -11.32 17.00
CA GLN A 46 7.09 -9.98 17.39
C GLN A 46 7.42 -8.92 16.35
N GLY A 47 8.64 -8.94 15.81
CA GLY A 47 9.08 -7.95 14.82
C GLY A 47 8.29 -8.06 13.51
N LEU A 48 7.99 -9.30 13.08
CA LEU A 48 7.27 -9.55 11.84
C LEU A 48 5.77 -9.29 12.00
N GLU A 49 5.17 -9.70 13.12
CA GLU A 49 3.77 -9.40 13.43
C GLU A 49 3.53 -7.89 13.52
N GLN A 50 4.30 -7.18 14.35
CA GLN A 50 4.14 -5.72 14.50
C GLN A 50 4.47 -4.96 13.21
N GLY A 51 5.55 -5.34 12.52
CA GLY A 51 5.95 -4.68 11.28
C GLY A 51 4.94 -4.88 10.16
N LEU A 52 4.37 -6.08 10.04
CA LEU A 52 3.39 -6.39 9.01
C LEU A 52 2.02 -5.79 9.33
N GLU A 53 1.57 -5.84 10.58
CA GLU A 53 0.31 -5.23 11.01
C GLU A 53 0.35 -3.71 10.81
N GLN A 54 1.36 -3.03 11.34
CA GLN A 54 1.47 -1.57 11.21
C GLN A 54 1.70 -1.14 9.76
N GLY A 55 2.56 -1.85 9.03
CA GLY A 55 2.87 -1.52 7.64
C GLY A 55 1.66 -1.71 6.72
N LEU A 56 0.88 -2.78 6.94
CA LEU A 56 -0.31 -3.07 6.14
C LEU A 56 -1.46 -2.15 6.51
N GLU A 57 -1.71 -1.89 7.80
CA GLU A 57 -2.75 -0.97 8.24
C GLU A 57 -2.51 0.44 7.71
N GLN A 58 -1.32 1.00 7.95
CA GLN A 58 -0.98 2.36 7.49
C GLN A 58 -0.94 2.45 5.97
N GLY A 59 -0.38 1.45 5.29
CA GLY A 59 -0.28 1.43 3.84
C GLY A 59 -1.65 1.33 3.16
N LEU A 60 -2.54 0.48 3.70
CA LEU A 60 -3.88 0.30 3.18
C LEU A 60 -4.75 1.54 3.45
N GLU A 61 -4.73 2.06 4.68
CA GLU A 61 -5.53 3.23 5.06
C GLU A 61 -5.14 4.45 4.21
N GLN A 62 -3.84 4.79 4.15
CA GLN A 62 -3.38 5.94 3.38
C GLN A 62 -3.57 5.75 1.87
N GLY A 63 -3.36 4.53 1.37
CA GLY A 63 -3.53 4.21 -0.04
C GLY A 63 -4.99 4.30 -0.48
N LEU A 64 -5.90 3.75 0.32
CA LEU A 64 -7.33 3.76 0.06
C LEU A 64 -7.91 5.17 0.18
N GLU A 65 -7.58 5.90 1.25
CA GLU A 65 -8.08 7.25 1.48
C GLU A 65 -7.67 8.19 0.34
N ARG A 66 -6.37 8.22 0.01
CA ARG A 66 -5.87 9.07 -1.09
C ARG A 66 -6.43 8.65 -2.45
N GLY A 67 -6.48 7.35 -2.72
CA GLY A 67 -6.98 6.83 -3.99
C GLY A 67 -8.46 7.14 -4.20
N LEU A 68 -9.27 7.00 -3.14
CA LEU A 68 -10.70 7.26 -3.18
C LEU A 68 -10.98 8.77 -3.28
N GLU A 69 -10.30 9.60 -2.50
CA GLU A 69 -10.47 11.06 -2.54
C GLU A 69 -10.10 11.62 -3.91
N GLN A 70 -8.94 11.23 -4.45
CA GLN A 70 -8.50 11.69 -5.77
C GLN A 70 -9.43 11.18 -6.88
N GLY A 71 -9.79 9.90 -6.85
CA GLY A 71 -10.65 9.32 -7.87
C GLY A 71 -12.06 9.92 -7.87
N LEU A 72 -12.64 10.18 -6.70
CA LEU A 72 -13.94 10.81 -6.58
C LEU A 72 -13.90 12.27 -7.02
N GLU A 73 -12.89 13.04 -6.62
CA GLU A 73 -12.83 14.45 -6.99
C GLU A 73 -12.59 14.63 -8.50
N GLN A 74 -11.68 13.84 -9.08
CA GLN A 74 -11.46 13.84 -10.54
C GLN A 74 -12.72 13.41 -11.28
N GLY A 75 -13.33 12.29 -10.89
CA GLY A 75 -14.53 11.79 -11.54
C GLY A 75 -15.72 12.76 -11.43
N ARG A 76 -15.85 13.45 -10.28
CA ARG A 76 -16.88 14.47 -10.07
C ARG A 76 -16.63 15.70 -10.96
N GLN A 77 -15.39 16.17 -11.03
CA GLN A 77 -15.04 17.33 -11.83
C GLN A 77 -15.23 17.06 -13.33
N GLU A 78 -14.66 15.97 -13.84
CA GLU A 78 -14.81 15.55 -15.24
C GLU A 78 -16.28 15.29 -15.60
N GLY A 79 -17.00 14.56 -14.74
CA GLY A 79 -18.41 14.28 -14.94
C GLY A 79 -19.28 15.53 -14.96
N MET A 80 -18.98 16.53 -14.12
CA MET A 80 -19.68 17.80 -14.10
C MET A 80 -19.37 18.63 -15.35
N GLU A 81 -18.11 18.72 -15.77
CA GLU A 81 -17.71 19.43 -16.98
C GLU A 81 -18.35 18.82 -18.23
N LEU A 82 -18.28 17.49 -18.39
CA LEU A 82 -18.92 16.77 -19.50
C LEU A 82 -20.44 16.93 -19.46
N GLY A 83 -21.06 16.84 -18.29
CA GLY A 83 -22.49 17.01 -18.12
C GLY A 83 -22.97 18.41 -18.50
N VAL A 84 -22.23 19.46 -18.11
CA VAL A 84 -22.53 20.84 -18.48
C VAL A 84 -22.39 21.03 -20.00
N GLN A 85 -21.31 20.52 -20.60
CA GLN A 85 -21.10 20.61 -22.05
C GLN A 85 -22.20 19.89 -22.84
N ALA A 86 -22.54 18.66 -22.45
CA ALA A 86 -23.62 17.90 -23.08
C ALA A 86 -24.98 18.59 -22.90
N GLY A 87 -25.24 19.18 -21.73
CA GLY A 87 -26.43 19.98 -21.46
C GLY A 87 -26.51 21.22 -22.36
N GLN A 88 -25.42 21.96 -22.50
CA GLN A 88 -25.33 23.13 -23.39
C GLN A 88 -25.55 22.75 -24.86
N GLN A 89 -24.93 21.66 -25.33
CA GLN A 89 -25.14 21.15 -26.68
C GLN A 89 -26.60 20.78 -26.93
N SER A 90 -27.22 20.01 -26.02
CA SER A 90 -28.64 19.62 -26.14
C SER A 90 -29.57 20.84 -26.13
N LEU A 91 -29.25 21.86 -25.33
CA LEU A 91 -30.00 23.11 -25.33
C LEU A 91 -29.89 23.81 -26.69
N ILE A 92 -28.68 24.02 -27.20
CA ILE A 92 -28.44 24.68 -28.49
C ILE A 92 -29.15 23.95 -29.64
N GLN A 93 -29.07 22.62 -29.69
CA GLN A 93 -29.76 21.82 -30.69
C GLN A 93 -31.29 22.03 -30.62
N LYS A 94 -31.88 21.99 -29.42
CA LYS A 94 -33.32 22.22 -29.24
C LYS A 94 -33.74 23.63 -29.66
N LEU A 95 -32.93 24.65 -29.37
CA LEU A 95 -33.21 26.03 -29.76
C LEU A 95 -33.12 26.20 -31.29
N SER A 96 -32.11 25.59 -31.91
CA SER A 96 -31.93 25.59 -33.36
C SER A 96 -33.08 24.87 -34.09
N LEU A 97 -33.50 23.70 -33.59
CA LEU A 97 -34.66 22.96 -34.11
C LEU A 97 -35.97 23.74 -34.02
N LYS A 98 -36.09 24.64 -33.05
CA LYS A 98 -37.24 25.56 -32.93
C LYS A 98 -37.16 26.76 -33.87
N GLY A 99 -36.15 26.82 -34.75
CA GLY A 99 -35.99 27.86 -35.75
C GLY A 99 -35.39 29.16 -35.22
N MET A 100 -34.75 29.15 -34.05
CA MET A 100 -34.03 30.32 -33.56
C MET A 100 -32.74 30.52 -34.36
N SER A 101 -32.41 31.79 -34.65
CA SER A 101 -31.16 32.12 -35.32
C SER A 101 -29.97 31.97 -34.39
N ILE A 102 -28.78 31.79 -34.97
CA ILE A 102 -27.53 31.63 -34.21
C ILE A 102 -27.25 32.88 -33.36
N GLU A 103 -27.61 34.06 -33.84
CA GLU A 103 -27.45 35.33 -33.13
C GLU A 103 -28.33 35.39 -31.88
N MET A 104 -29.60 34.97 -31.99
CA MET A 104 -30.51 34.92 -30.85
C MET A 104 -30.07 33.88 -29.81
N ILE A 105 -29.58 32.72 -30.26
CA ILE A 105 -29.05 31.69 -29.35
C ILE A 105 -27.79 32.21 -28.64
N ALA A 106 -26.89 32.90 -29.36
CA ALA A 106 -25.70 33.51 -28.78
C ALA A 106 -26.05 34.52 -27.68
N GLU A 107 -27.05 35.37 -27.93
CA GLU A 107 -27.55 36.34 -26.96
C GLU A 107 -28.19 35.70 -25.73
N MET A 108 -28.93 34.59 -25.89
CA MET A 108 -29.61 33.91 -24.79
C MET A 108 -28.71 33.00 -23.94
N THR A 109 -27.58 32.54 -24.50
CA THR A 109 -26.70 31.54 -23.87
C THR A 109 -25.34 32.08 -23.47
N ASP A 110 -25.06 33.36 -23.76
CA ASP A 110 -23.75 34.02 -23.60
C ASP A 110 -22.60 33.26 -24.30
N LEU A 111 -22.93 32.49 -25.35
CA LEU A 111 -21.96 31.76 -26.16
C LEU A 111 -21.64 32.49 -27.44
N SER A 112 -20.41 32.36 -27.92
CA SER A 112 -20.05 32.92 -29.22
C SER A 112 -20.76 32.16 -30.36
N SER A 113 -21.05 32.89 -31.44
CA SER A 113 -21.64 32.31 -32.65
C SER A 113 -20.77 31.19 -33.23
N GLU A 114 -19.46 31.26 -33.05
CA GLU A 114 -18.50 30.22 -33.45
C GLU A 114 -18.64 28.96 -32.61
N SER A 115 -18.76 29.09 -31.28
CA SER A 115 -19.00 27.95 -30.37
C SER A 115 -20.32 27.26 -30.70
N ILE A 116 -21.38 28.02 -30.96
CA ILE A 116 -22.69 27.49 -31.35
C ILE A 116 -22.59 26.73 -32.69
N LYS A 117 -21.93 27.33 -33.70
CA LYS A 117 -21.69 26.66 -35.00
C LYS A 117 -20.90 25.36 -34.82
N LYS A 118 -19.87 25.36 -33.99
CA LYS A 118 -19.05 24.18 -33.71
C LYS A 118 -19.89 23.08 -33.05
N MET A 119 -20.69 23.41 -32.04
CA MET A 119 -21.57 22.46 -31.35
C MET A 119 -22.63 21.86 -32.28
N LEU A 120 -23.19 22.66 -33.18
CA LEU A 120 -24.15 22.18 -34.19
C LEU A 120 -23.49 21.36 -35.31
N ALA A 121 -22.24 21.67 -35.68
CA ALA A 121 -21.50 20.93 -36.70
C ALA A 121 -21.03 19.54 -36.25
N THR A 122 -20.84 19.32 -34.95
CA THR A 122 -20.40 18.03 -34.40
C THR A 122 -21.38 16.88 -34.63
N ASP A 123 -22.70 17.15 -34.69
CA ASP A 123 -23.70 16.11 -35.02
C ASP A 123 -23.66 15.70 -36.50
N SER A 124 -23.29 16.60 -37.40
CA SER A 124 -23.22 16.32 -38.85
C SER A 124 -22.10 15.34 -39.22
N SER A 125 -21.19 15.03 -38.29
CA SER A 125 -20.02 14.19 -38.52
C SER A 125 -20.09 12.78 -37.92
N ASN A 126 -21.18 12.44 -37.23
CA ASN A 126 -21.40 11.11 -36.63
C ASN A 126 -22.49 10.28 -37.37
N GLU A 127 -22.93 10.72 -38.56
CA GLU A 127 -23.93 10.00 -39.37
C GLU A 127 -23.35 9.25 -40.61
N GLU A 128 -22.03 9.04 -40.70
CA GLU A 128 -21.41 8.17 -41.73
C GLU A 128 -20.97 6.80 -41.18
#